data_AF-A0A964VV10-F1
#
_entry.id   AF-A0A964VV10-F1
#
_cell.length_a   1.000
_cell.length_b   1.000
_cell.length_c   1.000
_cell.angle_alpha   90.00
_cell.angle_beta   90.00
_cell.angle_gamma   90.00
#
_symmetry.space_group_name_H-M   'P 1'
#
loop_
_entity.id
_entity.type
_entity.pdbx_description
1 polymer ?
#
loop_
_entity_poly.entity_id
_entity_poly.type
_entity_poly.pdbx_seq_one_letter_code
_entity_poly.pdbx_strand_id
1 'polypeptide(L)' 'MVLAAVAVIIALGTGCTTVEPWQRRTLSDATMRGDRDPAGLLLAEHMWFSREAAAGGRGVGGGGCGCN' A
#
# COMPACT_ATOMS: atom_id res chain seq x y z
N MET A 1 1.48 34.16 -8.08
CA MET A 1 1.85 33.26 -6.95
C MET A 1 0.62 32.61 -6.32
N VAL A 2 -0.40 33.38 -5.90
CA VAL A 2 -1.63 32.83 -5.27
C VAL A 2 -2.41 31.87 -6.18
N LEU A 3 -2.58 32.20 -7.47
CA LEU A 3 -3.30 31.33 -8.43
C LEU A 3 -2.60 29.98 -8.64
N ALA A 4 -1.27 29.95 -8.65
CA ALA A 4 -0.51 28.71 -8.77
C ALA A 4 -0.64 27.83 -7.53
N ALA A 5 -0.64 28.43 -6.33
CA ALA A 5 -0.85 27.70 -5.08
C ALA A 5 -2.25 27.08 -5.01
N VAL A 6 -3.29 27.80 -5.44
CA VAL A 6 -4.66 27.29 -5.50
C VAL A 6 -4.78 26.11 -6.47
N ALA A 7 -4.15 26.19 -7.65
CA ALA A 7 -4.16 25.10 -8.63
C ALA A 7 -3.50 23.81 -8.08
N VAL A 8 -2.40 23.94 -7.34
CA VAL A 8 -1.71 22.79 -6.72
C VAL A 8 -2.58 22.14 -5.65
N ILE A 9 -3.27 22.92 -4.82
CA ILE A 9 -4.16 22.39 -3.77
C ILE A 9 -5.32 21.60 -4.39
N ILE A 10 -5.91 22.10 -5.47
CA ILE A 10 -7.00 21.40 -6.18
C ILE A 10 -6.49 20.09 -6.79
N ALA A 11 -5.31 20.10 -7.43
CA ALA A 11 -4.73 18.90 -8.06
C ALA A 11 -4.41 17.78 -7.04
N LEU A 12 -4.08 18.13 -5.80
CA LEU A 12 -3.78 17.16 -4.73
C LEU A 12 -5.05 16.58 -4.07
N GLY A 13 -6.20 17.24 -4.20
CA GLY A 13 -7.45 16.85 -3.53
C GLY A 13 -8.32 15.83 -4.28
N THR A 14 -8.09 15.60 -5.57
CA THR A 14 -9.00 14.81 -6.42
C THR A 14 -8.77 13.29 -6.39
N GLY A 15 -7.80 12.79 -5.60
CA GLY A 15 -7.44 11.38 -5.56
C GLY A 15 -8.22 10.52 -4.56
N CYS A 16 -8.89 11.15 -3.59
CA CYS A 16 -9.56 10.42 -2.51
C CYS A 16 -11.03 10.15 -2.89
N THR A 17 -11.31 8.92 -3.32
CA THR A 17 -12.69 8.42 -3.49
C THR A 17 -12.94 7.23 -2.58
N THR A 18 -14.11 7.19 -1.96
CA THR A 18 -14.56 6.03 -1.20
C THR A 18 -15.12 5.01 -2.19
N VAL A 19 -14.51 3.84 -2.25
CA VAL A 19 -14.96 2.71 -3.09
C VAL A 19 -15.57 1.64 -2.21
N GLU A 20 -16.66 1.06 -2.66
CA GLU A 20 -17.31 -0.03 -1.95
C GLU A 20 -16.38 -1.26 -1.83
N PRO A 21 -16.46 -2.06 -0.75
CA PRO A 21 -15.53 -3.16 -0.52
C PRO A 21 -15.39 -4.15 -1.69
N TRP A 22 -16.50 -4.47 -2.36
CA TRP A 22 -16.51 -5.40 -3.50
C TRP A 22 -15.84 -4.86 -4.77
N GLN A 23 -15.72 -3.53 -4.91
CA GLN A 23 -15.01 -2.90 -6.04
C GLN A 23 -13.48 -3.13 -5.94
N ARG A 24 -12.97 -3.54 -4.76
CA ARG A 24 -11.56 -3.84 -4.52
C ARG A 24 -11.17 -5.28 -4.87
N ARG A 25 -12.08 -6.09 -5.41
CA ARG A 25 -11.89 -7.54 -5.65
C ARG A 25 -10.60 -7.87 -6.42
N THR A 26 -10.22 -7.08 -7.42
CA THR A 26 -8.99 -7.29 -8.22
C THR A 26 -7.72 -7.23 -7.36
N LEU A 27 -7.71 -6.41 -6.31
CA LEU A 27 -6.60 -6.30 -5.36
C LEU A 27 -6.68 -7.33 -4.22
N SER A 28 -7.79 -8.04 -4.11
CA SER A 28 -8.00 -9.12 -3.13
C SER A 28 -7.70 -10.51 -3.70
N ASP A 29 -7.17 -10.60 -4.92
CA ASP A 29 -6.77 -11.87 -5.52
C ASP A 29 -5.62 -12.52 -4.73
N ALA A 30 -5.62 -13.86 -4.65
CA ALA A 30 -4.60 -14.61 -3.92
C ALA A 30 -3.17 -14.34 -4.43
N THR A 31 -3.00 -13.97 -5.70
CA THR A 31 -1.70 -13.60 -6.29
C THR A 31 -1.17 -12.25 -5.82
N MET A 32 -2.07 -11.35 -5.41
CA MET A 32 -1.73 -10.01 -4.90
C MET A 32 -1.51 -10.01 -3.38
N ARG A 33 -1.73 -11.15 -2.72
CA ARG A 33 -1.47 -11.33 -1.28
C ARG A 33 0.02 -11.39 -1.01
N GLY A 34 0.53 -10.35 -0.33
CA GLY A 34 1.92 -10.28 0.09
C GLY A 34 2.34 -11.37 1.09
N ASP A 35 1.38 -12.02 1.74
CA ASP A 35 1.56 -13.10 2.72
C ASP A 35 1.41 -14.52 2.15
N ARG A 36 1.24 -14.66 0.83
CA ARG A 36 1.01 -15.97 0.18
C ARG A 36 2.18 -16.95 0.36
N ASP A 37 3.42 -16.45 0.39
CA ASP A 37 4.63 -17.26 0.49
C ASP A 37 5.42 -16.88 1.76
N PRO A 38 5.27 -17.66 2.86
CA PRO A 38 5.95 -17.37 4.11
C PRO A 38 7.48 -17.54 4.02
N ALA A 39 7.98 -18.44 3.16
CA ALA A 39 9.41 -18.65 3.00
C ALA A 39 10.06 -17.47 2.26
N GLY A 40 9.42 -17.01 1.17
CA GLY A 40 9.82 -15.81 0.45
C GLY A 40 9.77 -14.55 1.32
N LEU A 41 8.75 -14.44 2.19
CA LEU A 41 8.65 -13.35 3.15
C LEU A 41 9.82 -13.30 4.13
N LEU A 42 10.16 -14.43 4.76
CA LEU A 42 11.28 -14.50 5.71
C LEU A 42 12.61 -14.17 5.03
N LEU A 43 12.83 -14.66 3.80
CA LEU A 43 14.03 -14.34 3.03
C LEU A 43 14.10 -12.84 2.70
N ALA A 44 12.99 -12.24 2.27
CA ALA A 44 12.92 -10.81 2.00
C ALA A 44 13.19 -9.97 3.27
N GLU A 45 12.66 -10.41 4.42
CA GLU A 45 12.90 -9.77 5.71
C GLU A 45 14.37 -9.87 6.14
N HIS A 46 15.01 -11.03 5.97
CA HIS A 46 16.45 -11.19 6.23
C HIS A 46 17.31 -10.27 5.34
N MET A 47 16.98 -10.15 4.06
CA MET A 47 17.68 -9.24 3.15
C MET A 47 17.43 -7.77 3.53
N TRP A 48 16.18 -7.42 3.85
CA TRP A 48 15.80 -6.08 4.28
C TRP A 48 16.53 -5.68 5.56
N PHE A 49 16.54 -6.55 6.57
CA PHE A 49 17.25 -6.31 7.82
C PHE A 49 18.75 -6.07 7.58
N SER A 50 19.34 -6.85 6.67
CA SER A 50 20.76 -6.73 6.35
C SER A 50 21.12 -5.43 5.62
N ARG A 51 20.16 -4.81 4.90
CA ARG A 51 20.42 -3.64 4.06
C ARG A 51 19.89 -2.33 4.62
N GLU A 52 18.72 -2.37 5.25
CA GLU A 52 17.84 -1.21 5.46
C GLU A 52 17.18 -1.19 6.85
N ALA A 53 17.69 -1.97 7.82
CA ALA A 53 17.11 -2.08 9.18
C ALA A 53 16.90 -0.75 9.93
N ALA A 54 17.60 0.32 9.54
CA ALA A 54 17.43 1.64 10.13
C ALA A 54 16.09 2.33 9.79
N ALA A 55 15.36 1.85 8.76
CA ALA A 55 14.15 2.51 8.23
C ALA A 55 12.82 2.08 8.87
N GLY A 56 12.83 1.16 9.85
CA GLY A 56 11.60 0.58 10.41
C GLY A 56 11.00 -0.53 9.52
N GLY A 57 10.28 -1.46 10.14
CA GLY A 57 9.82 -2.69 9.50
C GLY A 57 8.80 -2.51 8.36
N ARG A 58 8.58 -3.58 7.59
CA ARG A 58 7.64 -3.60 6.46
C ARG A 58 6.19 -3.63 6.96
N GLY A 59 5.53 -2.48 6.92
CA GLY A 59 4.12 -2.35 7.34
C GLY A 59 3.32 -1.40 6.45
N VAL A 60 3.01 -1.82 5.23
CA VAL A 60 1.89 -1.25 4.45
C VAL A 60 0.81 -2.32 4.36
N GLY A 61 -0.38 -2.00 4.86
CA GLY A 61 -1.49 -2.93 5.10
C GLY A 61 -1.68 -3.94 3.96
N GLY A 62 -1.73 -5.22 4.34
CA GLY A 62 -1.90 -6.33 3.39
C GLY A 62 -3.21 -6.23 2.60
N GLY A 63 -3.22 -6.85 1.42
CA GLY A 63 -4.40 -7.00 0.55
C GLY A 63 -5.39 -8.01 1.13
N GLY A 64 -6.06 -7.65 2.23
CA GLY A 64 -7.27 -8.33 2.69
C GLY A 64 -8.51 -7.85 1.93
N CYS A 65 -9.65 -8.53 2.10
CA CYS A 65 -10.92 -8.10 1.47
C CYS A 65 -11.48 -6.78 2.01
N GLY A 66 -10.81 -6.13 2.97
CA GLY A 66 -11.30 -4.93 3.64
C GLY A 66 -12.64 -5.13 4.37
N CYS A 67 -13.04 -6.37 4.60
CA CYS A 67 -14.24 -6.71 5.33
C CYS A 67 -13.94 -6.58 6.83
N ASN A 68 -14.27 -5.41 7.40
CA ASN A 68 -14.62 -5.32 8.81
C ASN A 68 -16.04 -5.88 9.01
#